data_AF-A0A8S3AXV5-F1
#
_entry.id   AF-A0A8S3AXV5-F1
#
_cell.length_a   1.000
_cell.length_b   1.000
_cell.length_c   1.000
_cell.angle_alpha   90.00
_cell.angle_beta   90.00
_cell.angle_gamma   90.00
#
_symmetry.space_group_name_H-M   'P 1'
#
loop_
_entity.id
_entity.type
_entity.pdbx_description
1 polymer ?
#
loop_
_entity_poly.entity_id
_entity_poly.type
_entity_poly.pdbx_seq_one_letter_code
_entity_poly.pdbx_strand_id
1 'polypeptide(L)' 'ACSVIELYGFLDTATRDWTDGLLSNIFREINKPTDKKERRYILYDGDVDALWIENMNSVMDD' A
#
# COMPACT_ATOMS: atom_id res chain seq x y z
N ALA A 1 8.75 -5.42 12.84
CA ALA A 1 7.98 -4.26 12.38
C ALA A 1 8.46 -3.93 10.97
N CYS A 2 7.55 -3.86 10.01
CA CYS A 2 7.84 -3.45 8.63
C CYS A 2 7.93 -1.92 8.60
N SER A 3 8.93 -1.34 7.93
CA SER A 3 9.03 0.11 7.78
C SER A 3 7.98 0.65 6.80
N VAL A 4 7.64 1.94 6.90
CA VAL A 4 6.70 2.61 5.98
C VAL A 4 7.17 2.46 4.52
N ILE A 5 8.49 2.53 4.29
CA ILE A 5 9.10 2.38 2.97
C ILE A 5 8.90 0.97 2.43
N GLU A 6 9.10 -0.06 3.25
CA GLU A 6 8.87 -1.45 2.82
C GLU A 6 7.38 -1.76 2.61
N LEU A 7 6.49 -1.06 3.32
CA LEU A 7 5.05 -1.23 3.19
C LEU A 7 4.51 -0.56 1.91
N TYR A 8 4.74 0.73 1.71
CA TYR A 8 4.19 1.48 0.58
C TYR A 8 5.10 1.50 -0.65
N GLY A 9 6.39 1.27 -0.48
CA GLY A 9 7.37 1.52 -1.52
C GLY A 9 7.92 2.93 -1.43
N PHE A 10 8.91 3.21 -2.27
CA PHE A 10 9.52 4.53 -2.35
C PHE A 10 9.91 4.86 -3.78
N LEU A 11 9.96 6.16 -4.06
CA LEU A 11 10.52 6.70 -5.28
C LEU A 11 11.98 7.06 -5.00
N ASP A 12 12.92 6.43 -5.72
CA ASP A 12 14.31 6.84 -5.67
C ASP A 12 14.44 8.22 -6.33
N THR A 13 14.82 9.25 -5.59
CA THR A 13 14.92 10.62 -6.12
C THR A 13 16.09 10.82 -7.09
N ALA A 14 17.10 9.95 -7.05
CA ALA A 14 18.27 10.03 -7.91
C ALA A 14 18.02 9.34 -9.26
N THR A 15 17.44 8.14 -9.25
CA THR A 15 17.12 7.42 -10.50
C THR A 15 15.74 7.73 -11.05
N ARG A 16 14.85 8.27 -10.21
CA ARG A 16 13.41 8.46 -10.47
C ARG A 16 12.66 7.16 -10.69
N ASP A 17 13.21 6.04 -10.22
CA ASP A 17 12.57 4.74 -10.30
C ASP A 17 11.69 4.50 -9.08
N TRP A 18 10.50 3.94 -9.34
CA TRP A 18 9.58 3.53 -8.31
C TRP A 18 9.88 2.09 -7.88
N THR A 19 10.10 1.88 -6.57
CA THR A 19 10.20 0.54 -5.97
C THR A 19 8.92 0.25 -5.22
N ASP A 20 8.19 -0.79 -5.64
CA ASP A 20 6.96 -1.22 -4.98
C ASP A 20 7.25 -1.82 -3.59
N GLY A 21 6.50 -1.37 -2.59
CA GLY A 21 6.41 -2.02 -1.29
C GLY A 21 5.40 -3.16 -1.26
N LEU A 22 5.27 -3.81 -0.10
CA LEU A 22 4.36 -4.94 0.12
C LEU A 22 2.91 -4.58 -0.22
N LEU A 23 2.40 -3.47 0.32
CA LEU A 23 1.04 -3.02 0.07
C LEU A 23 0.84 -2.63 -1.39
N SER A 24 1.75 -1.83 -1.95
CA SER A 24 1.62 -1.37 -3.35
C SER A 24 1.57 -2.52 -4.34
N ASN A 25 2.33 -3.59 -4.07
CA ASN A 25 2.27 -4.81 -4.87
C ASN A 25 0.91 -5.54 -4.71
N ILE A 26 0.45 -5.76 -3.47
CA ILE A 26 -0.86 -6.39 -3.20
C ILE A 26 -1.99 -5.58 -3.83
N PHE A 27 -1.95 -4.26 -3.71
CA PHE A 27 -2.93 -3.34 -4.27
C PHE A 27 -2.92 -3.37 -5.81
N ARG A 28 -1.77 -3.53 -6.46
CA ARG A 28 -1.72 -3.71 -7.91
C ARG A 28 -2.38 -5.02 -8.32
N GLU A 29 -2.08 -6.12 -7.63
CA GLU A 29 -2.70 -7.43 -7.88
C GLU A 29 -4.21 -7.40 -7.67
N ILE A 30 -4.67 -6.73 -6.60
CA ILE A 30 -6.09 -6.61 -6.28
C ILE A 30 -6.86 -5.67 -7.20
N ASN A 31 -6.18 -4.87 -8.01
CA ASN A 31 -6.83 -4.00 -9.00
C ASN A 31 -6.77 -4.58 -10.42
N LYS A 32 -6.06 -5.70 -10.63
CA LYS A 32 -6.07 -6.38 -11.94
C LYS A 32 -7.50 -6.77 -12.32
N PRO A 33 -7.92 -6.53 -13.57
CA PRO A 33 -9.25 -6.90 -14.02
C PRO A 33 -9.42 -8.42 -13.95
N THR A 34 -10.54 -8.86 -13.40
CA THR A 34 -10.95 -10.27 -13.39
C THR A 34 -12.31 -10.40 -14.07
N ASP A 35 -12.58 -11.54 -14.70
CA ASP A 35 -13.86 -11.80 -15.37
C ASP A 35 -15.03 -12.00 -14.40
N LYS A 36 -14.76 -11.95 -13.09
CA LYS A 36 -15.72 -12.17 -12.02
C LYS A 36 -16.02 -10.86 -11.31
N LYS A 37 -17.31 -10.59 -11.06
CA LYS A 37 -17.72 -9.53 -10.13
C LYS A 37 -17.51 -10.02 -8.69
N GLU A 38 -16.30 -9.82 -8.18
CA GLU A 38 -15.94 -10.13 -6.81
C GLU A 38 -15.48 -8.88 -6.05
N ARG A 39 -15.81 -8.82 -4.76
CA ARG A 39 -15.25 -7.80 -3.86
C ARG A 39 -13.97 -8.36 -3.26
N ARG A 40 -12.89 -7.61 -3.35
CA ARG A 40 -11.59 -7.98 -2.82
C ARG A 40 -11.24 -7.02 -1.68
N TYR A 41 -10.77 -7.56 -0.57
CA TYR A 41 -10.48 -6.81 0.66
C TYR A 41 -9.03 -7.02 1.08
N ILE A 42 -8.38 -5.95 1.53
CA ILE A 42 -7.06 -6.00 2.18
C ILE A 42 -7.29 -5.81 3.67
N LEU A 43 -6.81 -6.75 4.48
CA LEU A 43 -6.91 -6.70 5.94
C LEU A 43 -5.52 -6.43 6.52
N TYR A 44 -5.42 -5.39 7.35
CA TYR A 44 -4.24 -5.13 8.16
C TYR A 44 -4.50 -5.67 9.56
N ASP A 45 -3.77 -6.71 9.93
CA ASP A 45 -3.78 -7.28 11.28
C ASP A 45 -2.56 -6.75 12.05
N GLY A 46 -2.76 -5.63 12.74
CA GLY A 46 -1.71 -4.95 13.50
C GLY A 46 -2.28 -3.91 14.46
N ASP A 47 -1.52 -3.57 15.49
CA ASP A 47 -1.89 -2.54 16.45
C ASP A 47 -2.03 -1.19 15.73
N VAL A 48 -3.22 -0.60 15.83
CA VAL A 48 -3.50 0.71 15.24
C VAL A 48 -2.92 1.78 16.16
N ASP A 49 -1.81 2.40 15.72
CA ASP A 49 -1.24 3.57 16.38
C ASP A 49 -1.58 4.87 15.62
N ALA A 50 -1.35 6.02 16.27
CA ALA A 50 -1.66 7.33 15.68
C ALA A 50 -0.85 7.61 14.40
N LEU A 51 0.38 7.09 14.31
CA LEU A 51 1.26 7.26 13.14
C LEU A 51 0.74 6.45 11.94
N TRP A 52 0.17 5.27 12.18
CA TRP A 52 -0.48 4.45 11.16
C TRP A 52 -1.70 5.17 10.58
N ILE A 53 -2.54 5.76 11.43
CA ILE A 53 -3.73 6.52 10.99
C ILE A 53 -3.31 7.74 10.16
N GLU A 54 -2.33 8.51 10.62
CA GLU A 54 -1.85 9.69 9.90
C GLU A 54 -1.28 9.35 8.52
N ASN A 55 -0.44 8.32 8.42
CA ASN A 55 0.15 7.89 7.14
C ASN A 55 -0.89 7.27 6.19
N MET A 56 -1.89 6.56 6.71
CA MET A 56 -2.96 5.96 5.91
C MET A 56 -3.95 7.00 5.37
N ASN A 57 -4.28 8.03 6.15
CA ASN A 57 -5.22 9.06 5.71
C ASN A 57 -4.74 9.77 4.44
N SER A 58 -3.47 10.18 4.38
CA SER A 58 -2.92 10.81 3.16
C SER A 58 -2.90 9.87 1.95
N VAL A 59 -2.84 8.55 2.15
CA VAL A 59 -2.85 7.56 1.07
C VAL A 59 -4.27 7.21 0.62
N MET A 60 -5.27 7.38 1.49
CA MET A 60 -6.68 7.06 1.21
C MET A 60 -7.51 8.28 0.77
N ASP A 61 -7.12 9.49 1.16
CA ASP A 61 -7.90 10.71 0.89
C ASP A 61 -7.59 11.36 -0.48
N ASP A 62 -6.45 11.07 -1.12
CA ASP A 62 -6.09 11.50 -2.49
C ASP A 62 -6.33 10.40 -3.55
#